data_AF-A0A1H8MUN1-F1
#
_entry.id   AF-A0A1H8MUN1-F1
#
_cell.length_a   1.000
_cell.length_b   1.000
_cell.length_c   1.000
_cell.angle_alpha   90.00
_cell.angle_beta   90.00
_cell.angle_gamma   90.00
#
_symmetry.space_group_name_H-M   'P 1'
#
loop_
_entity.id
_entity.type
_entity.pdbx_description
1 polymer ?
#
loop_
_entity_poly.entity_id
_entity_poly.type
_entity_poly.pdbx_seq_one_letter_code
_entity_poly.pdbx_strand_id
1 'polypeptide(L)'
;MKKIILLIFLFIGAKNFAQTNGITYQAVILNPQGQQLPGVNNPNAFLVSKDICMLFKFVDEYSNVEYQEVIQTKTDEFGMVNLIIGSGSQTGGYAPSFQEIAWNAISKKLIVAINTNGNCSSFTEISNQPFNSVPFAFFAKNAENVTGVVSIENGGTNALTVAGAKTNLGLENVNNTTDLDKPVSTAAQFELNLKENLSNKSISITTDEASNVKYPTVKSVKTYIDAATTYAASLLAAEITRATTAETVLTNTLTVEAVTARAAELANATAIAAEVTRAGIAEVANADGITAEAIARAAADEILTTGLDLKAPLASPTFTGTPLAPNPTFGSATTQIATTNFVTNAVATMSENANTNFVNLSSNQTIAGIKSFTSDANINGVTVGRGKFNENSNTVIGNRADVSFDGITNSVAIGANAIVTASNTIQLGSDGSGSYTAVTNVNTSAVITASGYKIASGTALQYLMANGSVSTGAAVVMEIADEFNLTESVVTFSLSQTPSPNSKVKMYVNGIRISNSAYSWTGTILTYIPSNNGSYSLSINDRIQFDYSY
;
A
#
# COMPACT_ATOMS: atom_id res chain seq x y z
N MET A 1 -146.64 -9.91 -56.30
CA MET A 1 -148.01 -9.38 -56.46
C MET A 1 -148.67 -8.94 -55.14
N LYS A 2 -148.68 -9.76 -54.07
CA LYS A 2 -149.36 -9.42 -52.79
C LYS A 2 -148.90 -8.11 -52.10
N LYS A 3 -147.62 -7.71 -52.22
CA LYS A 3 -147.07 -6.49 -51.61
C LYS A 3 -147.45 -5.18 -52.33
N ILE A 4 -147.66 -5.21 -53.66
CA ILE A 4 -148.12 -4.04 -54.44
C ILE A 4 -149.61 -3.77 -54.20
N ILE A 5 -150.42 -4.83 -54.08
CA ILE A 5 -151.85 -4.72 -53.77
C ILE A 5 -152.06 -4.10 -52.37
N LEU A 6 -151.24 -4.48 -51.38
CA LEU A 6 -151.30 -3.89 -50.04
C LEU A 6 -150.94 -2.40 -50.05
N LEU A 7 -149.95 -1.98 -50.84
CA LEU A 7 -149.56 -0.57 -50.95
C LEU A 7 -150.66 0.27 -51.63
N ILE A 8 -151.31 -0.27 -52.67
CA ILE A 8 -152.45 0.38 -53.33
C ILE A 8 -153.65 0.48 -52.36
N PHE A 9 -153.97 -0.58 -51.62
CA PHE A 9 -155.01 -0.53 -50.58
C PHE A 9 -154.67 0.46 -49.46
N LEU A 10 -153.39 0.60 -49.09
CA LEU A 10 -152.96 1.59 -48.11
C LEU A 10 -153.11 3.03 -48.63
N PHE A 11 -152.73 3.31 -49.88
CA PHE A 11 -152.91 4.65 -50.48
C PHE A 11 -154.38 5.00 -50.72
N ILE A 12 -155.21 4.03 -51.11
CA ILE A 12 -156.67 4.22 -51.23
C ILE A 12 -157.28 4.42 -49.83
N GLY A 13 -156.83 3.67 -48.82
CA GLY A 13 -157.24 3.87 -47.43
C GLY A 13 -156.87 5.27 -46.91
N ALA A 14 -155.62 5.70 -47.11
CA ALA A 14 -155.14 7.01 -46.68
C ALA A 14 -155.90 8.18 -47.36
N LYS A 15 -156.30 8.02 -48.64
CA LYS A 15 -157.14 9.03 -49.31
C LYS A 15 -158.56 9.12 -48.76
N ASN A 16 -159.15 8.01 -48.30
CA ASN A 16 -160.53 8.01 -47.79
C ASN A 16 -160.64 8.42 -46.31
N PHE A 17 -159.54 8.40 -45.54
CA PHE A 17 -159.50 8.79 -44.12
C PHE A 17 -158.69 10.08 -43.85
N ALA A 18 -158.36 10.86 -44.88
CA ALA A 18 -157.77 12.18 -44.70
C ALA A 18 -158.83 13.17 -44.18
N GLN A 19 -158.42 14.11 -43.30
CA GLN A 19 -159.34 15.12 -42.73
C GLN A 19 -160.04 15.91 -43.83
N THR A 20 -161.38 15.91 -43.81
CA THR A 20 -162.19 16.68 -44.75
C THR A 20 -162.17 18.15 -44.33
N ASN A 21 -161.66 19.02 -45.20
CA ASN A 21 -161.64 20.47 -44.98
C ASN A 21 -163.09 21.00 -44.95
N GLY A 22 -163.52 21.54 -43.80
CA GLY A 22 -164.85 22.10 -43.59
C GLY A 22 -164.93 22.95 -42.31
N ILE A 23 -166.03 23.69 -42.13
CA ILE A 23 -166.27 24.57 -40.97
C ILE A 23 -167.33 23.95 -40.07
N THR A 24 -167.06 23.74 -38.77
CA THR A 24 -168.05 23.22 -37.83
C THR A 24 -169.15 24.25 -37.54
N TYR A 25 -170.41 23.80 -37.52
CA TYR A 25 -171.60 24.63 -37.31
C TYR A 25 -172.62 23.93 -36.40
N GLN A 26 -173.18 24.66 -35.42
CA GLN A 26 -174.20 24.14 -34.51
C GLN A 26 -175.34 25.16 -34.32
N ALA A 27 -176.59 24.69 -34.26
CA ALA A 27 -177.76 25.55 -34.03
C ALA A 27 -178.93 24.80 -33.35
N VAL A 28 -179.80 25.53 -32.64
CA VAL A 28 -181.09 25.05 -32.09
C VAL A 28 -182.24 25.55 -32.97
N ILE A 29 -183.16 24.68 -33.36
CA ILE A 29 -184.25 24.98 -34.29
C ILE A 29 -185.60 25.02 -33.55
N LEU A 30 -186.33 26.13 -33.71
CA LEU A 30 -187.67 26.32 -33.16
C LEU A 30 -188.75 25.82 -34.14
N ASN A 31 -189.85 25.28 -33.62
CA ASN A 31 -191.01 24.83 -34.39
C ASN A 31 -191.90 26.04 -34.75
N PRO A 32 -192.01 26.40 -36.04
CA PRO A 32 -192.72 27.60 -36.47
C PRO A 32 -194.24 27.55 -36.26
N GLN A 33 -194.84 26.37 -36.03
CA GLN A 33 -196.28 26.25 -35.72
C GLN A 33 -196.59 26.19 -34.22
N GLY A 34 -195.56 26.17 -33.37
CA GLY A 34 -195.71 25.93 -31.94
C GLY A 34 -196.23 24.53 -31.62
N GLN A 35 -196.54 24.29 -30.35
CA GLN A 35 -197.13 23.04 -29.85
C GLN A 35 -198.55 23.33 -29.34
N GLN A 36 -199.54 22.66 -29.91
CA GLN A 36 -200.91 22.74 -29.38
C GLN A 36 -201.06 21.85 -28.15
N LEU A 37 -201.55 22.44 -27.06
CA LEU A 37 -201.83 21.78 -25.78
C LEU A 37 -203.29 22.08 -25.41
N PRO A 38 -204.01 21.17 -24.72
CA PRO A 38 -205.38 21.45 -24.31
C PRO A 38 -205.44 22.67 -23.37
N GLY A 39 -206.05 23.77 -23.81
CA GLY A 39 -206.24 25.01 -23.04
C GLY A 39 -205.53 26.24 -23.62
N VAL A 40 -204.21 26.19 -23.84
CA VAL A 40 -203.41 27.28 -24.43
C VAL A 40 -202.23 26.70 -25.22
N ASN A 41 -201.99 27.21 -26.44
CA ASN A 41 -200.89 26.76 -27.30
C ASN A 41 -199.54 27.40 -26.89
N ASN A 42 -198.42 26.65 -27.05
CA ASN A 42 -197.05 27.14 -26.82
C ASN A 42 -196.37 27.54 -28.16
N PRO A 43 -196.11 28.83 -28.42
CA PRO A 43 -195.51 29.27 -29.68
C PRO A 43 -193.99 29.03 -29.80
N ASN A 44 -193.26 28.79 -28.70
CA ASN A 44 -191.79 28.62 -28.71
C ASN A 44 -191.35 27.16 -28.55
N ALA A 45 -192.15 26.22 -29.05
CA ALA A 45 -191.79 24.81 -29.00
C ALA A 45 -190.56 24.53 -29.88
N PHE A 46 -189.68 23.63 -29.46
CA PHE A 46 -188.56 23.20 -30.29
C PHE A 46 -189.03 22.27 -31.41
N LEU A 47 -188.38 22.34 -32.56
CA LEU A 47 -188.62 21.40 -33.64
C LEU A 47 -187.77 20.16 -33.38
N VAL A 48 -188.29 19.23 -32.59
CA VAL A 48 -187.54 18.06 -32.10
C VAL A 48 -187.74 16.85 -33.00
N SER A 49 -186.68 16.04 -33.17
CA SER A 49 -186.72 14.75 -33.87
C SER A 49 -187.35 14.79 -35.26
N LYS A 50 -187.20 15.91 -35.97
CA LYS A 50 -187.72 16.14 -37.31
C LYS A 50 -186.60 16.29 -38.32
N ASP A 51 -186.80 15.67 -39.47
CA ASP A 51 -185.93 15.85 -40.63
C ASP A 51 -186.10 17.27 -41.16
N ILE A 52 -184.98 17.97 -41.30
CA ILE A 52 -184.90 19.33 -41.78
C ILE A 52 -183.79 19.45 -42.82
N CYS A 53 -183.82 20.54 -43.57
CA CYS A 53 -182.74 20.88 -44.48
C CYS A 53 -182.13 22.21 -44.12
N MET A 54 -180.83 22.24 -43.98
CA MET A 54 -180.03 23.44 -43.76
C MET A 54 -179.35 23.80 -45.08
N LEU A 55 -179.44 25.05 -45.50
CA LEU A 55 -178.74 25.58 -46.66
C LEU A 55 -177.72 26.60 -46.19
N PHE A 56 -176.46 26.39 -46.59
CA PHE A 56 -175.36 27.29 -46.33
C PHE A 56 -174.91 27.90 -47.64
N LYS A 57 -174.75 29.22 -47.65
CA LYS A 57 -174.42 29.98 -48.85
C LYS A 57 -173.32 30.99 -48.52
N PHE A 58 -172.20 30.88 -49.20
CA PHE A 58 -171.16 31.90 -49.24
C PHE A 58 -171.42 32.84 -50.40
N VAL A 59 -171.48 34.11 -50.07
CA VAL A 59 -171.74 35.19 -51.02
C VAL A 59 -170.54 36.12 -51.03
N ASP A 60 -170.08 36.49 -52.21
CA ASP A 60 -168.99 37.45 -52.36
C ASP A 60 -169.45 38.91 -52.18
N GLU A 61 -168.50 39.84 -52.29
CA GLU A 61 -168.74 41.28 -52.13
C GLU A 61 -169.73 41.86 -53.17
N TYR A 62 -169.92 41.18 -54.30
CA TYR A 62 -170.86 41.58 -55.36
C TYR A 62 -172.23 40.92 -55.20
N SER A 63 -172.47 40.24 -54.07
CA SER A 63 -173.69 39.50 -53.76
C SER A 63 -173.92 38.26 -54.65
N ASN A 64 -172.89 37.77 -55.35
CA ASN A 64 -172.98 36.52 -56.11
C ASN A 64 -172.69 35.33 -55.20
N VAL A 65 -173.41 34.23 -55.41
CA VAL A 65 -173.18 32.99 -54.68
C VAL A 65 -171.89 32.38 -55.19
N GLU A 66 -170.87 32.35 -54.35
CA GLU A 66 -169.62 31.65 -54.65
C GLU A 66 -169.78 30.16 -54.41
N TYR A 67 -170.37 29.79 -53.28
CA TYR A 67 -170.62 28.40 -52.95
C TYR A 67 -171.93 28.28 -52.18
N GLN A 68 -172.75 27.29 -52.54
CA GLN A 68 -173.96 26.96 -51.81
C GLN A 68 -174.09 25.45 -51.69
N GLU A 69 -174.41 24.99 -50.49
CA GLU A 69 -174.70 23.60 -50.22
C GLU A 69 -175.99 23.44 -49.43
N VAL A 70 -176.59 22.26 -49.55
CA VAL A 70 -177.68 21.81 -48.70
C VAL A 70 -177.22 20.59 -47.93
N ILE A 71 -177.50 20.61 -46.64
CA ILE A 71 -177.31 19.49 -45.73
C ILE A 71 -178.68 19.09 -45.21
N GLN A 72 -179.11 17.88 -45.56
CA GLN A 72 -180.23 17.21 -44.92
C GLN A 72 -179.76 16.64 -43.59
N THR A 73 -180.50 16.92 -42.54
CA THR A 73 -180.19 16.38 -41.22
C THR A 73 -181.46 16.24 -40.40
N LYS A 74 -181.35 15.59 -39.25
CA LYS A 74 -182.43 15.46 -38.30
C LYS A 74 -182.10 16.24 -37.05
N THR A 75 -183.04 17.06 -36.62
CA THR A 75 -182.96 17.71 -35.30
C THR A 75 -182.98 16.63 -34.21
N ASP A 76 -182.22 16.83 -33.15
CA ASP A 76 -182.24 15.92 -32.00
C ASP A 76 -183.48 16.15 -31.10
N GLU A 77 -183.53 15.46 -29.97
CA GLU A 77 -184.63 15.56 -29.00
C GLU A 77 -184.75 16.95 -28.34
N PHE A 78 -183.77 17.83 -28.52
CA PHE A 78 -183.77 19.21 -28.04
C PHE A 78 -183.88 20.23 -29.19
N GLY A 79 -184.01 19.77 -30.43
CA GLY A 79 -184.11 20.62 -31.62
C GLY A 79 -182.77 21.07 -32.18
N MET A 80 -181.64 20.53 -31.73
CA MET A 80 -180.31 20.93 -32.21
C MET A 80 -179.86 20.20 -33.46
N VAL A 81 -178.97 20.85 -34.21
CA VAL A 81 -178.17 20.27 -35.28
C VAL A 81 -176.70 20.61 -35.09
N ASN A 82 -175.84 19.64 -35.39
CA ASN A 82 -174.39 19.83 -35.45
C ASN A 82 -173.90 19.30 -36.80
N LEU A 83 -173.27 20.17 -37.58
CA LEU A 83 -172.97 19.99 -38.98
C LEU A 83 -171.56 20.50 -39.30
N ILE A 84 -171.01 20.07 -40.43
CA ILE A 84 -169.79 20.67 -41.00
C ILE A 84 -170.16 21.29 -42.35
N ILE A 85 -170.02 22.61 -42.45
CA ILE A 85 -170.19 23.34 -43.69
C ILE A 85 -169.03 22.96 -44.63
N GLY A 86 -169.35 22.56 -45.85
CA GLY A 86 -168.45 22.00 -46.85
C GLY A 86 -168.54 20.48 -47.01
N SER A 87 -169.34 19.80 -46.17
CA SER A 87 -169.63 18.36 -46.30
C SER A 87 -171.00 18.09 -46.93
N GLY A 88 -171.76 19.12 -47.25
CA GLY A 88 -173.09 19.01 -47.84
C GLY A 88 -173.06 18.72 -49.33
N SER A 89 -174.25 18.53 -49.89
CA SER A 89 -174.39 18.44 -51.34
C SER A 89 -174.41 19.85 -51.91
N GLN A 90 -173.44 20.17 -52.76
CA GLN A 90 -173.39 21.47 -53.40
C GLN A 90 -174.62 21.64 -54.30
N THR A 91 -175.39 22.71 -54.07
CA THR A 91 -176.62 23.01 -54.79
C THR A 91 -176.52 24.30 -55.60
N GLY A 92 -175.41 25.04 -55.50
CA GLY A 92 -175.15 26.21 -56.32
C GLY A 92 -173.79 26.86 -56.05
N GLY A 93 -173.57 27.99 -56.72
CA GLY A 93 -172.32 28.75 -56.67
C GLY A 93 -171.37 28.45 -57.81
N TYR A 94 -170.48 29.40 -58.12
CA TYR A 94 -169.50 29.27 -59.20
C TYR A 94 -168.21 28.54 -58.79
N ALA A 95 -167.91 28.43 -57.49
CA ALA A 95 -166.81 27.60 -57.03
C ALA A 95 -167.17 26.12 -57.25
N PRO A 96 -166.33 25.31 -57.89
CA PRO A 96 -166.67 23.93 -58.26
C PRO A 96 -166.73 22.96 -57.08
N SER A 97 -166.24 23.35 -55.89
CA SER A 97 -166.40 22.63 -54.62
C SER A 97 -166.09 23.55 -53.44
N PHE A 98 -166.33 23.10 -52.21
CA PHE A 98 -166.00 23.87 -50.99
C PHE A 98 -164.50 24.16 -50.88
N GLN A 99 -163.64 23.25 -51.33
CA GLN A 99 -162.18 23.41 -51.26
C GLN A 99 -161.64 24.44 -52.27
N GLU A 100 -162.43 24.75 -53.29
CA GLU A 100 -162.11 25.71 -54.34
C GLU A 100 -162.76 27.08 -54.10
N ILE A 101 -163.36 27.30 -52.92
CA ILE A 101 -163.72 28.65 -52.46
C ILE A 101 -162.45 29.48 -52.34
N ALA A 102 -162.45 30.67 -52.94
CA ALA A 102 -161.29 31.54 -52.94
C ALA A 102 -161.18 32.28 -51.61
N TRP A 103 -160.42 31.72 -50.67
CA TRP A 103 -160.11 32.33 -49.37
C TRP A 103 -159.08 33.46 -49.49
N ASN A 104 -159.45 34.57 -50.15
CA ASN A 104 -158.60 35.74 -50.37
C ASN A 104 -159.06 36.94 -49.50
N ALA A 105 -158.49 38.12 -49.77
CA ALA A 105 -158.77 39.34 -49.00
C ALA A 105 -160.16 39.96 -49.30
N ILE A 106 -160.93 39.40 -50.24
CA ILE A 106 -162.25 39.91 -50.59
C ILE A 106 -163.26 39.48 -49.52
N SER A 107 -164.04 40.44 -49.03
CA SER A 107 -165.06 40.18 -48.00
C SER A 107 -166.13 39.23 -48.52
N LYS A 108 -166.51 38.25 -47.70
CA LYS A 108 -167.60 37.30 -48.00
C LYS A 108 -168.64 37.32 -46.89
N LYS A 109 -169.84 36.84 -47.17
CA LYS A 109 -170.90 36.62 -46.18
C LYS A 109 -171.33 35.15 -46.17
N LEU A 110 -171.62 34.65 -44.97
CA LEU A 110 -172.27 33.36 -44.79
C LEU A 110 -173.76 33.59 -44.51
N ILE A 111 -174.58 33.07 -45.41
CA ILE A 111 -176.03 33.04 -45.30
C ILE A 111 -176.46 31.62 -44.95
N VAL A 112 -177.35 31.50 -43.95
CA VAL A 112 -177.92 30.24 -43.50
C VAL A 112 -179.44 30.30 -43.63
N ALA A 113 -180.02 29.29 -44.26
CA ALA A 113 -181.46 29.15 -44.45
C ALA A 113 -181.92 27.72 -44.09
N ILE A 114 -183.20 27.57 -43.74
CA ILE A 114 -183.76 26.30 -43.26
C ILE A 114 -185.10 25.95 -43.91
N ASN A 115 -185.31 24.65 -44.15
CA ASN A 115 -186.62 24.05 -44.42
C ASN A 115 -186.98 23.10 -43.27
N THR A 116 -188.06 23.41 -42.55
CA THR A 116 -188.49 22.65 -41.36
C THR A 116 -189.32 21.39 -41.69
N ASN A 117 -189.65 21.17 -42.96
CA ASN A 117 -190.46 20.04 -43.42
C ASN A 117 -189.61 18.90 -44.02
N GLY A 118 -188.29 19.07 -44.10
CA GLY A 118 -187.33 18.05 -44.50
C GLY A 118 -187.26 17.74 -46.01
N ASN A 119 -188.08 18.39 -46.84
CA ASN A 119 -188.13 18.11 -48.28
C ASN A 119 -187.16 18.94 -49.14
N CYS A 120 -186.44 19.89 -48.55
CA CYS A 120 -185.42 20.73 -49.20
C CYS A 120 -185.86 21.50 -50.46
N SER A 121 -187.16 21.75 -50.66
CA SER A 121 -187.64 22.37 -51.91
C SER A 121 -187.76 23.90 -51.82
N SER A 122 -187.94 24.45 -50.63
CA SER A 122 -187.93 25.90 -50.34
C SER A 122 -187.27 26.17 -49.00
N PHE A 123 -186.51 27.26 -48.86
CA PHE A 123 -185.78 27.56 -47.63
C PHE A 123 -186.11 28.96 -47.12
N THR A 124 -186.22 29.10 -45.80
CA THR A 124 -186.40 30.38 -45.11
C THR A 124 -185.06 30.82 -44.54
N GLU A 125 -184.58 32.01 -44.89
CA GLU A 125 -183.33 32.57 -44.37
C GLU A 125 -183.44 32.85 -42.86
N ILE A 126 -182.43 32.42 -42.10
CA ILE A 126 -182.36 32.58 -40.64
C ILE A 126 -181.11 33.34 -40.18
N SER A 127 -180.07 33.45 -41.02
CA SER A 127 -178.86 34.22 -40.70
C SER A 127 -178.16 34.72 -41.97
N ASN A 128 -177.56 35.91 -41.90
CA ASN A 128 -176.77 36.52 -42.97
C ASN A 128 -175.71 37.43 -42.36
N GLN A 129 -174.48 36.91 -42.21
CA GLN A 129 -173.41 37.57 -41.47
C GLN A 129 -172.09 37.62 -42.27
N PRO A 130 -171.24 38.65 -42.08
CA PRO A 130 -169.90 38.71 -42.68
C PRO A 130 -168.99 37.58 -42.20
N PHE A 131 -168.13 37.08 -43.10
CA PHE A 131 -167.18 36.01 -42.85
C PHE A 131 -165.74 36.55 -43.05
N ASN A 132 -164.99 36.72 -41.95
CA ASN A 132 -163.64 37.30 -41.96
C ASN A 132 -162.56 36.19 -41.95
N SER A 133 -161.54 36.32 -42.80
CA SER A 133 -160.41 35.36 -42.89
C SER A 133 -159.27 35.70 -41.91
N VAL A 134 -158.51 34.69 -41.45
CA VAL A 134 -157.33 34.86 -40.57
C VAL A 134 -156.01 34.83 -41.38
N PRO A 135 -154.97 35.60 -40.99
CA PRO A 135 -153.81 35.90 -41.86
C PRO A 135 -152.90 34.72 -42.23
N PHE A 136 -152.94 33.60 -41.49
CA PHE A 136 -151.94 32.52 -41.63
C PHE A 136 -152.22 31.55 -42.80
N ALA A 137 -153.33 31.69 -43.52
CA ALA A 137 -153.68 30.84 -44.66
C ALA A 137 -153.05 31.30 -46.00
N PHE A 138 -152.31 32.41 -46.03
CA PHE A 138 -151.90 33.08 -47.28
C PHE A 138 -150.68 32.45 -48.01
N PHE A 139 -149.83 31.66 -47.33
CA PHE A 139 -148.52 31.24 -47.90
C PHE A 139 -148.26 29.73 -47.98
N ALA A 140 -149.24 28.87 -47.68
CA ALA A 140 -149.02 27.42 -47.59
C ALA A 140 -148.71 26.71 -48.93
N LYS A 141 -148.77 27.39 -50.09
CA LYS A 141 -148.67 26.75 -51.42
C LYS A 141 -147.34 26.94 -52.17
N ASN A 142 -146.40 27.78 -51.71
CA ASN A 142 -145.24 28.22 -52.52
C ASN A 142 -143.83 27.75 -52.07
N ALA A 143 -143.68 26.66 -51.30
CA ALA A 143 -142.35 26.19 -50.86
C ALA A 143 -141.91 24.90 -51.59
N GLU A 144 -141.19 25.02 -52.72
CA GLU A 144 -140.51 23.91 -53.41
C GLU A 144 -139.05 24.29 -53.83
N ASN A 145 -138.14 23.30 -53.93
CA ASN A 145 -136.66 23.35 -53.92
C ASN A 145 -135.90 24.15 -55.03
N VAL A 146 -134.63 24.53 -54.77
CA VAL A 146 -133.67 25.17 -55.72
C VAL A 146 -132.67 24.14 -56.31
N THR A 147 -132.46 24.11 -57.64
CA THR A 147 -131.38 23.32 -58.30
C THR A 147 -130.65 24.14 -59.39
N GLY A 148 -129.34 23.92 -59.57
CA GLY A 148 -128.47 24.65 -60.52
C GLY A 148 -127.44 25.58 -59.88
N VAL A 149 -126.67 26.33 -60.70
CA VAL A 149 -125.80 27.41 -60.21
C VAL A 149 -126.66 28.66 -59.97
N VAL A 150 -126.74 29.08 -58.71
CA VAL A 150 -127.43 30.31 -58.33
C VAL A 150 -126.47 31.48 -58.52
N SER A 151 -126.89 32.53 -59.22
CA SER A 151 -126.11 33.77 -59.33
C SER A 151 -125.85 34.36 -57.95
N ILE A 152 -124.71 35.04 -57.75
CA ILE A 152 -124.27 35.54 -56.44
C ILE A 152 -125.36 36.38 -55.74
N GLU A 153 -126.08 37.20 -56.51
CA GLU A 153 -127.17 38.06 -56.07
C GLU A 153 -128.34 37.29 -55.44
N ASN A 154 -128.56 36.05 -55.90
CA ASN A 154 -129.66 35.18 -55.46
C ASN A 154 -129.21 34.09 -54.48
N GLY A 155 -127.92 34.03 -54.15
CA GLY A 155 -127.31 32.95 -53.36
C GLY A 155 -127.47 33.08 -51.83
N GLY A 156 -128.30 34.00 -51.34
CA GLY A 156 -128.55 34.19 -49.91
C GLY A 156 -127.39 34.81 -49.11
N THR A 157 -126.33 35.26 -49.77
CA THR A 157 -125.16 35.91 -49.12
C THR A 157 -125.29 37.42 -48.98
N ASN A 158 -126.37 38.03 -49.51
CA ASN A 158 -126.57 39.48 -49.58
C ASN A 158 -125.42 40.25 -50.26
N ALA A 159 -124.72 39.59 -51.21
CA ALA A 159 -123.64 40.18 -51.99
C ALA A 159 -123.99 40.16 -53.48
N LEU A 160 -123.47 41.13 -54.23
CA LEU A 160 -123.62 41.21 -55.69
C LEU A 160 -122.32 40.82 -56.44
N THR A 161 -121.22 40.57 -55.72
CA THR A 161 -119.90 40.24 -56.32
C THR A 161 -119.25 39.06 -55.58
N VAL A 162 -118.35 38.34 -56.25
CA VAL A 162 -117.60 37.21 -55.66
C VAL A 162 -116.78 37.65 -54.44
N ALA A 163 -116.19 38.85 -54.47
CA ALA A 163 -115.44 39.40 -53.34
C ALA A 163 -116.34 39.69 -52.12
N GLY A 164 -117.53 40.26 -52.36
CA GLY A 164 -118.53 40.47 -51.33
C GLY A 164 -119.04 39.15 -50.75
N ALA A 165 -119.31 38.15 -51.60
CA ALA A 165 -119.74 36.83 -51.16
C ALA A 165 -118.67 36.12 -50.31
N LYS A 166 -117.39 36.20 -50.69
CA LYS A 166 -116.28 35.65 -49.90
C LYS A 166 -116.17 36.30 -48.52
N THR A 167 -116.35 37.63 -48.45
CA THR A 167 -116.33 38.37 -47.18
C THR A 167 -117.49 37.96 -46.28
N ASN A 168 -118.70 37.86 -46.84
CA ASN A 168 -119.90 37.50 -46.07
C ASN A 168 -119.88 36.03 -45.60
N LEU A 169 -119.08 35.18 -46.25
CA LEU A 169 -118.84 33.78 -45.86
C LEU A 169 -117.58 33.59 -44.99
N GLY A 170 -116.83 34.64 -44.66
CA GLY A 170 -115.60 34.56 -43.85
C GLY A 170 -114.41 33.89 -44.55
N LEU A 171 -114.35 33.93 -45.89
CA LEU A 171 -113.33 33.30 -46.73
C LEU A 171 -112.41 34.32 -47.42
N GLU A 172 -112.42 35.57 -46.97
CA GLU A 172 -111.65 36.68 -47.55
C GLU A 172 -110.13 36.46 -47.50
N ASN A 173 -109.64 35.64 -46.58
CA ASN A 173 -108.21 35.36 -46.38
C ASN A 173 -107.73 34.04 -47.02
N VAL A 174 -108.62 33.27 -47.64
CA VAL A 174 -108.25 32.02 -48.31
C VAL A 174 -107.77 32.32 -49.74
N ASN A 175 -106.45 32.27 -49.94
CA ASN A 175 -105.80 32.48 -51.23
C ASN A 175 -105.11 31.20 -51.74
N ASN A 176 -105.20 30.91 -53.05
CA ASN A 176 -104.64 29.69 -53.66
C ASN A 176 -103.26 29.96 -54.30
N THR A 177 -102.31 30.44 -53.50
CA THR A 177 -100.93 30.74 -53.94
C THR A 177 -100.07 29.48 -53.93
N THR A 178 -99.21 29.28 -54.95
CA THR A 178 -98.32 28.11 -55.05
C THR A 178 -97.30 28.08 -53.92
N ASP A 179 -96.80 26.89 -53.54
CA ASP A 179 -95.84 26.75 -52.43
C ASP A 179 -94.55 27.57 -52.61
N LEU A 180 -94.11 27.77 -53.86
CA LEU A 180 -92.93 28.58 -54.19
C LEU A 180 -93.15 30.07 -53.92
N ASP A 181 -94.39 30.54 -54.07
CA ASP A 181 -94.77 31.95 -53.91
C ASP A 181 -95.36 32.24 -52.52
N LYS A 182 -95.35 31.24 -51.61
CA LYS A 182 -95.78 31.45 -50.23
C LYS A 182 -94.76 32.33 -49.50
N PRO A 183 -95.17 33.48 -48.94
CA PRO A 183 -94.26 34.31 -48.18
C PRO A 183 -93.79 33.55 -46.93
N VAL A 184 -92.48 33.49 -46.72
CA VAL A 184 -91.90 33.09 -45.43
C VAL A 184 -92.13 34.20 -44.42
N SER A 185 -92.41 33.83 -43.16
CA SER A 185 -92.56 34.84 -42.11
C SER A 185 -91.23 35.53 -41.84
N THR A 186 -91.28 36.79 -41.40
CA THR A 186 -90.09 37.56 -41.02
C THR A 186 -89.29 36.88 -39.91
N ALA A 187 -89.97 36.22 -38.96
CA ALA A 187 -89.34 35.42 -37.92
C ALA A 187 -88.57 34.20 -38.48
N ALA A 188 -89.16 33.48 -39.44
CA ALA A 188 -88.49 32.34 -40.08
C ALA A 188 -87.29 32.79 -40.93
N GLN A 189 -87.39 33.92 -41.62
CA GLN A 189 -86.29 34.48 -42.38
C GLN A 189 -85.13 34.94 -41.47
N PHE A 190 -85.44 35.50 -40.30
CA PHE A 190 -84.43 35.90 -39.32
C PHE A 190 -83.62 34.69 -38.83
N GLU A 191 -84.29 33.61 -38.43
CA GLU A 191 -83.63 32.37 -38.00
C GLU A 191 -82.81 31.72 -39.13
N LEU A 192 -83.27 31.78 -40.37
CA LEU A 192 -82.52 31.27 -41.51
C LEU A 192 -81.26 32.11 -41.80
N ASN A 193 -81.34 33.43 -41.65
CA ASN A 193 -80.20 34.35 -41.81
C ASN A 193 -79.11 34.17 -40.74
N LEU A 194 -79.44 33.57 -39.60
CA LEU A 194 -78.45 33.23 -38.55
C LEU A 194 -77.65 31.97 -38.86
N LYS A 195 -78.08 31.13 -39.82
CA LYS A 195 -77.36 29.92 -40.21
C LYS A 195 -76.19 30.25 -41.13
N GLU A 196 -75.09 29.51 -40.98
CA GLU A 196 -73.94 29.63 -41.87
C GLU A 196 -74.29 29.22 -43.30
N ASN A 197 -73.84 30.01 -44.27
CA ASN A 197 -74.06 29.73 -45.68
C ASN A 197 -73.21 28.55 -46.14
N LEU A 198 -73.79 27.62 -46.90
CA LEU A 198 -73.05 26.47 -47.43
C LEU A 198 -71.90 26.91 -48.36
N SER A 199 -72.08 28.01 -49.09
CA SER A 199 -71.04 28.64 -49.92
C SER A 199 -69.85 29.16 -49.12
N ASN A 200 -70.02 29.44 -47.83
CA ASN A 200 -68.94 29.88 -46.95
C ASN A 200 -68.20 28.71 -46.32
N LYS A 201 -68.66 27.45 -46.44
CA LYS A 201 -67.86 26.34 -45.94
C LYS A 201 -66.61 26.15 -46.82
N SER A 202 -65.46 26.03 -46.16
CA SER A 202 -64.20 25.69 -46.83
C SER A 202 -64.31 24.30 -47.46
N ILE A 203 -63.81 24.13 -48.68
CA ILE A 203 -63.79 22.84 -49.38
C ILE A 203 -62.38 22.25 -49.46
N SER A 204 -61.34 23.08 -49.42
CA SER A 204 -59.96 22.62 -49.31
C SER A 204 -59.05 23.70 -48.72
N ILE A 205 -58.11 23.26 -47.87
CA ILE A 205 -57.11 24.11 -47.25
C ILE A 205 -56.16 24.77 -48.27
N THR A 206 -56.00 24.16 -49.45
CA THR A 206 -55.13 24.68 -50.52
C THR A 206 -55.85 25.65 -51.45
N THR A 207 -57.12 25.42 -51.76
CA THR A 207 -57.88 26.27 -52.70
C THR A 207 -58.40 27.53 -52.03
N ASP A 208 -58.74 27.44 -50.75
CA ASP A 208 -59.31 28.54 -49.97
C ASP A 208 -58.25 29.26 -49.13
N GLU A 209 -56.96 29.00 -49.36
CA GLU A 209 -55.85 29.36 -48.47
C GLU A 209 -55.69 30.87 -48.16
N ALA A 210 -56.15 31.73 -49.06
CA ALA A 210 -56.13 33.18 -48.87
C ALA A 210 -57.45 33.74 -48.30
N SER A 211 -58.47 32.90 -48.09
CA SER A 211 -59.82 33.31 -47.71
C SER A 211 -59.97 33.52 -46.21
N ASN A 212 -60.49 34.70 -45.85
CA ASN A 212 -60.99 35.03 -44.51
C ASN A 212 -62.52 34.88 -44.41
N VAL A 213 -63.20 34.60 -45.52
CA VAL A 213 -64.67 34.50 -45.59
C VAL A 213 -65.14 33.08 -45.38
N LYS A 214 -64.31 32.10 -45.76
CA LYS A 214 -64.62 30.69 -45.57
C LYS A 214 -64.58 30.31 -44.08
N TYR A 215 -65.47 29.43 -43.65
CA TYR A 215 -65.52 28.84 -42.31
C TYR A 215 -65.02 27.38 -42.33
N PRO A 216 -64.07 27.01 -41.44
CA PRO A 216 -63.25 27.91 -40.63
C PRO A 216 -62.34 28.78 -41.51
N THR A 217 -61.84 29.91 -40.99
CA THR A 217 -61.00 30.86 -41.75
C THR A 217 -59.66 30.23 -42.13
N VAL A 218 -59.59 29.66 -43.34
CA VAL A 218 -58.44 28.90 -43.83
C VAL A 218 -57.14 29.71 -43.78
N LYS A 219 -57.21 31.01 -44.09
CA LYS A 219 -56.06 31.91 -44.04
C LYS A 219 -55.44 32.02 -42.65
N SER A 220 -56.25 32.10 -41.59
CA SER A 220 -55.71 32.24 -40.22
C SER A 220 -55.06 30.93 -39.76
N VAL A 221 -55.69 29.80 -40.07
CA VAL A 221 -55.16 28.46 -39.77
C VAL A 221 -53.84 28.24 -40.50
N LYS A 222 -53.78 28.56 -41.80
CA LYS A 222 -52.55 28.47 -42.59
C LYS A 222 -51.46 29.39 -42.06
N THR A 223 -51.78 30.65 -41.75
CA THR A 223 -50.81 31.61 -41.20
C THR A 223 -50.20 31.10 -39.90
N TYR A 224 -51.02 30.55 -39.00
CA TYR A 224 -50.54 29.97 -37.74
C TYR A 224 -49.61 28.77 -37.96
N ILE A 225 -50.00 27.84 -38.84
CA ILE A 225 -49.22 26.64 -39.16
C ILE A 225 -47.91 27.01 -39.86
N ASP A 226 -47.94 27.91 -40.83
CA ASP A 226 -46.76 28.37 -41.56
C ASP A 226 -45.79 29.08 -40.60
N ALA A 227 -46.29 29.92 -39.68
CA ALA A 227 -45.47 30.57 -38.66
C ALA A 227 -44.83 29.56 -37.70
N ALA A 228 -45.60 28.58 -37.20
CA ALA A 228 -45.09 27.52 -36.34
C ALA A 228 -44.03 26.65 -37.04
N THR A 229 -44.28 26.30 -38.30
CA THR A 229 -43.35 25.52 -39.13
C THR A 229 -42.06 26.31 -39.41
N THR A 230 -42.18 27.59 -39.75
CA THR A 230 -41.04 28.49 -39.96
C THR A 230 -40.20 28.62 -38.70
N TYR A 231 -40.83 28.79 -37.53
CA TYR A 231 -40.14 28.87 -36.25
C TYR A 231 -39.38 27.57 -35.94
N ALA A 232 -40.02 26.41 -36.10
CA ALA A 232 -39.37 25.11 -35.93
C ALA A 232 -38.18 24.91 -36.89
N ALA A 233 -38.32 25.31 -38.15
CA ALA A 233 -37.23 25.26 -39.14
C ALA A 233 -36.05 26.17 -38.74
N SER A 234 -36.33 27.36 -38.19
CA SER A 234 -35.28 28.27 -37.71
C SER A 234 -34.50 27.69 -36.51
N LEU A 235 -35.18 27.06 -35.56
CA LEU A 235 -34.56 26.39 -34.42
C LEU A 235 -33.69 25.22 -34.88
N LEU A 236 -34.19 24.43 -35.84
CA LEU A 236 -33.43 23.33 -36.42
C LEU A 236 -32.18 23.82 -37.15
N ALA A 237 -32.26 24.91 -37.92
CA ALA A 237 -31.10 25.49 -38.59
C ALA A 237 -30.05 26.01 -37.58
N ALA A 238 -30.50 26.62 -36.49
CA ALA A 238 -29.62 27.05 -35.39
C ALA A 238 -28.96 25.85 -34.69
N GLU A 239 -29.71 24.78 -34.45
CA GLU A 239 -29.22 23.52 -33.90
C GLU A 239 -28.14 22.90 -34.78
N ILE A 240 -28.42 22.75 -36.09
CA ILE A 240 -27.46 22.22 -37.07
C ILE A 240 -26.18 23.06 -37.04
N THR A 241 -26.30 24.38 -37.11
CA THR A 241 -25.13 25.27 -37.09
C THR A 241 -24.32 25.10 -35.81
N ARG A 242 -24.97 25.03 -34.65
CA ARG A 242 -24.31 24.82 -33.36
C ARG A 242 -23.60 23.46 -33.31
N ALA A 243 -24.29 22.39 -33.71
CA ALA A 243 -23.76 21.04 -33.71
C ALA A 243 -22.55 20.91 -34.65
N THR A 244 -22.68 21.35 -35.91
CA THR A 244 -21.59 21.27 -36.90
C THR A 244 -20.37 22.12 -36.48
N THR A 245 -20.60 23.27 -35.84
CA THR A 245 -19.50 24.09 -35.28
C THR A 245 -18.78 23.34 -34.16
N ALA A 246 -19.52 22.75 -33.22
CA ALA A 246 -18.95 21.98 -32.11
C ALA A 246 -18.19 20.73 -32.60
N GLU A 247 -18.76 20.01 -33.57
CA GLU A 247 -18.13 18.83 -34.20
C GLU A 247 -16.84 19.19 -34.93
N THR A 248 -16.82 20.34 -35.63
CA THR A 248 -15.61 20.84 -36.29
C THR A 248 -14.52 21.19 -35.27
N VAL A 249 -14.88 21.85 -34.16
CA VAL A 249 -13.95 22.14 -33.06
C VAL A 249 -13.40 20.86 -32.44
N LEU A 250 -14.26 19.87 -32.17
CA LEU A 250 -13.84 18.59 -31.60
C LEU A 250 -12.89 17.85 -32.55
N THR A 251 -13.22 17.81 -33.84
CA THR A 251 -12.39 17.16 -34.88
C THR A 251 -11.01 17.79 -34.97
N ASN A 252 -10.95 19.13 -35.00
CA ASN A 252 -9.68 19.86 -35.04
C ASN A 252 -8.86 19.63 -33.77
N THR A 253 -9.50 19.69 -32.60
CA THR A 253 -8.84 19.47 -31.30
C THR A 253 -8.26 18.06 -31.22
N LEU A 254 -9.02 17.05 -31.62
CA LEU A 254 -8.58 15.65 -31.64
C LEU A 254 -7.42 15.44 -32.63
N THR A 255 -7.46 16.11 -33.78
CA THR A 255 -6.37 16.03 -34.77
C THR A 255 -5.08 16.65 -34.23
N VAL A 256 -5.17 17.81 -33.57
CA VAL A 256 -4.01 18.46 -32.92
C VAL A 256 -3.47 17.61 -31.78
N GLU A 257 -4.34 17.04 -30.95
CA GLU A 257 -3.94 16.15 -29.86
C GLU A 257 -3.23 14.90 -30.40
N ALA A 258 -3.79 14.26 -31.43
CA ALA A 258 -3.17 13.08 -32.06
C ALA A 258 -1.78 13.39 -32.64
N VAL A 259 -1.59 14.56 -33.27
CA VAL A 259 -0.28 14.99 -33.77
C VAL A 259 0.70 15.25 -32.63
N THR A 260 0.25 15.94 -31.58
CA THR A 260 1.08 16.30 -30.42
C THR A 260 1.52 15.04 -29.65
N ALA A 261 0.60 14.11 -29.40
CA ALA A 261 0.88 12.83 -28.77
C ALA A 261 1.89 12.01 -29.59
N ARG A 262 1.70 11.87 -30.90
CA ARG A 262 2.64 11.14 -31.78
C ARG A 262 4.03 11.77 -31.80
N ALA A 263 4.12 13.10 -31.76
CA ALA A 263 5.40 13.80 -31.70
C ALA A 263 6.13 13.54 -30.37
N ALA A 264 5.41 13.55 -29.24
CA ALA A 264 5.96 13.22 -27.93
C ALA A 264 6.40 11.76 -27.84
N GLU A 265 5.60 10.82 -28.36
CA GLU A 265 5.94 9.40 -28.44
C GLU A 265 7.21 9.17 -29.27
N LEU A 266 7.33 9.83 -30.42
CA LEU A 266 8.52 9.75 -31.27
C LEU A 266 9.77 10.34 -30.59
N ALA A 267 9.62 11.47 -29.88
CA ALA A 267 10.70 12.07 -29.10
C ALA A 267 11.17 11.14 -27.97
N ASN A 268 10.24 10.53 -27.23
CA ASN A 268 10.55 9.55 -26.20
C ASN A 268 11.23 8.31 -26.77
N ALA A 269 10.74 7.77 -27.89
CA ALA A 269 11.36 6.62 -28.57
C ALA A 269 12.80 6.92 -29.01
N THR A 270 13.04 8.13 -29.54
CA THR A 270 14.37 8.60 -29.96
C THR A 270 15.31 8.75 -28.76
N ALA A 271 14.83 9.34 -27.66
CA ALA A 271 15.60 9.50 -26.43
C ALA A 271 15.98 8.14 -25.82
N ILE A 272 15.06 7.18 -25.79
CA ILE A 272 15.33 5.80 -25.32
C ILE A 272 16.37 5.12 -26.21
N ALA A 273 16.27 5.25 -27.53
CA ALA A 273 17.26 4.66 -28.45
C ALA A 273 18.67 5.26 -28.25
N ALA A 274 18.76 6.58 -28.03
CA ALA A 274 20.01 7.26 -27.72
C ALA A 274 20.58 6.82 -26.36
N GLU A 275 19.72 6.65 -25.35
CA GLU A 275 20.08 6.13 -24.03
C GLU A 275 20.66 4.72 -24.13
N VAL A 276 19.97 3.80 -24.82
CA VAL A 276 20.44 2.43 -25.05
C VAL A 276 21.81 2.41 -25.72
N THR A 277 22.01 3.26 -26.73
CA THR A 277 23.31 3.37 -27.42
C THR A 277 24.40 3.87 -26.47
N ARG A 278 24.12 4.93 -25.69
CA ARG A 278 25.08 5.49 -24.73
C ARG A 278 25.43 4.47 -23.64
N ALA A 279 24.43 3.80 -23.08
CA ALA A 279 24.61 2.76 -22.06
C ALA A 279 25.43 1.58 -22.60
N GLY A 280 25.10 1.08 -23.78
CA GLY A 280 25.86 -0.01 -24.41
C GLY A 280 27.32 0.34 -24.67
N ILE A 281 27.62 1.57 -25.12
CA ILE A 281 29.02 2.03 -25.28
C ILE A 281 29.75 2.07 -23.93
N ALA A 282 29.10 2.58 -22.89
CA ALA A 282 29.69 2.65 -21.55
C ALA A 282 29.91 1.26 -20.93
N GLU A 283 28.96 0.33 -21.12
CA GLU A 283 29.06 -1.06 -20.67
C GLU A 283 30.22 -1.79 -21.35
N VAL A 284 30.38 -1.63 -22.67
CA VAL A 284 31.52 -2.18 -23.42
C VAL A 284 32.83 -1.57 -22.93
N ALA A 285 32.91 -0.24 -22.77
CA ALA A 285 34.13 0.42 -22.27
C ALA A 285 34.51 -0.06 -20.85
N ASN A 286 33.52 -0.27 -19.97
CA ASN A 286 33.75 -0.83 -18.64
C ASN A 286 34.23 -2.29 -18.72
N ALA A 287 33.65 -3.11 -19.59
CA ALA A 287 34.06 -4.50 -19.80
C ALA A 287 35.50 -4.60 -20.34
N ASP A 288 35.85 -3.75 -21.31
CA ASP A 288 37.21 -3.64 -21.84
C ASP A 288 38.20 -3.19 -20.77
N GLY A 289 37.82 -2.20 -19.95
CA GLY A 289 38.63 -1.72 -18.82
C GLY A 289 38.89 -2.78 -17.75
N ILE A 290 37.86 -3.56 -17.37
CA ILE A 290 38.00 -4.69 -16.43
C ILE A 290 38.94 -5.75 -17.00
N THR A 291 38.79 -6.07 -18.29
CA THR A 291 39.63 -7.06 -18.97
C THR A 291 41.09 -6.60 -19.02
N ALA A 292 41.33 -5.33 -19.34
CA ALA A 292 42.67 -4.75 -19.35
C ALA A 292 43.33 -4.77 -17.97
N GLU A 293 42.59 -4.40 -16.92
CA GLU A 293 43.07 -4.47 -15.54
C GLU A 293 43.38 -5.90 -15.11
N ALA A 294 42.54 -6.87 -15.46
CA ALA A 294 42.78 -8.29 -15.16
C ALA A 294 44.09 -8.79 -15.80
N ILE A 295 44.35 -8.40 -17.06
CA ILE A 295 45.61 -8.71 -17.75
C ILE A 295 46.79 -8.03 -17.07
N ALA A 296 46.68 -6.73 -16.75
CA ALA A 296 47.74 -5.98 -16.08
C ALA A 296 48.09 -6.57 -14.72
N ARG A 297 47.09 -6.94 -13.92
CA ARG A 297 47.28 -7.63 -12.64
C ARG A 297 47.94 -8.98 -12.81
N ALA A 298 47.52 -9.80 -13.78
CA ALA A 298 48.13 -11.10 -14.03
C ALA A 298 49.62 -10.97 -14.39
N ALA A 299 49.96 -10.00 -15.25
CA ALA A 299 51.36 -9.71 -15.60
C ALA A 299 52.17 -9.21 -14.38
N ALA A 300 51.58 -8.35 -13.54
CA ALA A 300 52.23 -7.90 -12.31
C ALA A 300 52.44 -9.03 -11.30
N ASP A 301 51.44 -9.92 -11.13
CA ASP A 301 51.51 -11.09 -10.27
C ASP A 301 52.58 -12.08 -10.78
N GLU A 302 52.73 -12.25 -12.10
CA GLU A 302 53.81 -13.04 -12.71
C GLU A 302 55.20 -12.43 -12.46
N ILE A 303 55.36 -11.11 -12.63
CA ILE A 303 56.60 -10.40 -12.32
C ILE A 303 56.96 -10.54 -10.83
N LEU A 304 55.97 -10.42 -9.94
CA LEU A 304 56.18 -10.58 -8.51
C LEU A 304 56.61 -12.01 -8.17
N THR A 305 55.91 -13.01 -8.73
CA THR A 305 56.21 -14.43 -8.52
C THR A 305 57.62 -14.76 -8.97
N THR A 306 57.98 -14.40 -10.20
CA THR A 306 59.33 -14.61 -10.73
C THR A 306 60.39 -13.87 -9.92
N GLY A 307 60.11 -12.64 -9.47
CA GLY A 307 61.02 -11.87 -8.61
C GLY A 307 61.22 -12.49 -7.22
N LEU A 308 60.19 -13.12 -6.66
CA LEU A 308 60.24 -13.85 -5.39
C LEU A 308 60.95 -15.20 -5.53
N ASP A 309 60.73 -15.93 -6.63
CA ASP A 309 61.38 -17.21 -6.92
C ASP A 309 62.90 -17.08 -7.10
N LEU A 310 63.38 -15.90 -7.46
CA LEU A 310 64.82 -15.57 -7.51
C LEU A 310 65.45 -15.32 -6.13
N LYS A 311 64.66 -15.23 -5.05
CA LYS A 311 65.18 -15.03 -3.69
C LYS A 311 65.45 -16.37 -3.01
N ALA A 312 66.49 -16.42 -2.18
CA ALA A 312 66.72 -17.58 -1.32
C ALA A 312 65.66 -17.65 -0.19
N PRO A 313 65.22 -18.85 0.24
CA PRO A 313 64.32 -19.00 1.38
C PRO A 313 64.89 -18.38 2.67
N LEU A 314 64.04 -17.74 3.47
CA LEU A 314 64.46 -17.13 4.74
C LEU A 314 64.95 -18.18 5.75
N ALA A 315 64.23 -19.30 5.85
CA ALA A 315 64.59 -20.41 6.73
C ALA A 315 65.47 -21.40 5.96
N SER A 316 66.68 -21.65 6.48
CA SER A 316 67.61 -22.65 5.96
C SER A 316 67.85 -22.57 4.44
N PRO A 317 68.32 -21.43 3.91
CA PRO A 317 68.62 -21.32 2.48
C PRO A 317 69.69 -22.32 2.05
N THR A 318 69.44 -23.03 0.95
CA THR A 318 70.48 -23.79 0.25
C THR A 318 71.15 -22.86 -0.77
N PHE A 319 72.39 -22.46 -0.51
CA PHE A 319 73.18 -21.70 -1.49
C PHE A 319 73.78 -22.65 -2.53
N THR A 320 73.63 -22.33 -3.82
CA THR A 320 74.28 -23.03 -4.94
C THR A 320 75.32 -22.12 -5.60
N GLY A 321 76.25 -22.68 -6.38
CA GLY A 321 77.36 -21.93 -6.97
C GLY A 321 78.44 -21.54 -5.95
N THR A 322 79.02 -20.34 -6.08
CA THR A 322 80.05 -19.80 -5.19
C THR A 322 79.51 -18.56 -4.45
N PRO A 323 78.76 -18.72 -3.34
CA PRO A 323 78.21 -17.58 -2.59
C PRO A 323 79.34 -16.71 -2.02
N LEU A 324 79.29 -15.40 -2.29
CA LEU A 324 80.19 -14.42 -1.67
C LEU A 324 79.56 -13.88 -0.38
N ALA A 325 80.36 -13.82 0.68
CA ALA A 325 80.01 -13.13 1.93
C ALA A 325 81.13 -12.15 2.31
N PRO A 326 80.82 -11.06 3.03
CA PRO A 326 81.85 -10.17 3.57
C PRO A 326 82.80 -10.91 4.50
N ASN A 327 84.10 -10.62 4.43
CA ASN A 327 85.09 -11.24 5.30
C ASN A 327 84.95 -10.68 6.74
N PRO A 328 84.58 -11.50 7.74
CA PRO A 328 84.51 -11.04 9.12
C PRO A 328 85.86 -10.55 9.64
N THR A 329 85.85 -9.65 10.63
CA THR A 329 87.07 -9.28 11.37
C THR A 329 87.48 -10.44 12.28
N PHE A 330 88.79 -10.57 12.57
CA PHE A 330 89.31 -11.62 13.45
C PHE A 330 88.68 -11.58 14.85
N GLY A 331 88.43 -12.75 15.44
CA GLY A 331 87.81 -12.87 16.77
C GLY A 331 86.30 -12.63 16.81
N SER A 332 85.65 -12.43 15.66
CA SER A 332 84.18 -12.27 15.58
C SER A 332 83.44 -13.51 16.08
N ALA A 333 82.54 -13.34 17.05
CA ALA A 333 81.66 -14.38 17.59
C ALA A 333 80.19 -14.03 17.31
N THR A 334 79.80 -14.12 16.04
CA THR A 334 78.43 -13.81 15.59
C THR A 334 77.86 -14.99 14.80
N THR A 335 76.60 -14.89 14.40
CA THR A 335 75.92 -15.86 13.53
C THR A 335 76.21 -15.63 12.03
N GLN A 336 77.15 -14.74 11.68
CA GLN A 336 77.56 -14.50 10.31
C GLN A 336 78.24 -15.75 9.71
N ILE A 337 77.99 -16.01 8.42
CA ILE A 337 78.67 -17.06 7.66
C ILE A 337 80.18 -16.75 7.61
N ALA A 338 81.01 -17.71 8.00
CA ALA A 338 82.46 -17.60 7.86
C ALA A 338 82.86 -17.77 6.39
N THR A 339 83.67 -16.85 5.86
CA THR A 339 84.24 -16.97 4.51
C THR A 339 85.44 -17.90 4.51
N THR A 340 85.76 -18.49 3.35
CA THR A 340 86.99 -19.29 3.18
C THR A 340 88.23 -18.50 3.59
N ASN A 341 88.32 -17.21 3.25
CA ASN A 341 89.45 -16.37 3.63
C ASN A 341 89.58 -16.18 5.15
N PHE A 342 88.47 -15.97 5.88
CA PHE A 342 88.48 -15.92 7.34
C PHE A 342 88.95 -17.25 7.94
N VAL A 343 88.40 -18.38 7.48
CA VAL A 343 88.78 -19.71 7.97
C VAL A 343 90.24 -20.02 7.67
N THR A 344 90.71 -19.77 6.44
CA THR A 344 92.12 -19.98 6.05
C THR A 344 93.05 -19.15 6.93
N ASN A 345 92.74 -17.88 7.20
CA ASN A 345 93.58 -17.04 8.07
C ASN A 345 93.50 -17.45 9.55
N ALA A 346 92.32 -17.84 10.04
CA ALA A 346 92.15 -18.34 11.41
C ALA A 346 92.94 -19.65 11.62
N VAL A 347 92.87 -20.58 10.66
CA VAL A 347 93.62 -21.84 10.66
C VAL A 347 95.13 -21.57 10.55
N ALA A 348 95.57 -20.63 9.70
CA ALA A 348 96.98 -20.24 9.63
C ALA A 348 97.50 -19.72 10.98
N THR A 349 96.71 -18.88 11.67
CA THR A 349 97.05 -18.36 13.01
C THR A 349 97.09 -19.46 14.08
N MET A 350 96.21 -20.46 14.00
CA MET A 350 96.27 -21.64 14.88
C MET A 350 97.46 -22.55 14.56
N SER A 351 97.82 -22.71 13.29
CA SER A 351 98.95 -23.54 12.84
C SER A 351 100.29 -22.99 13.34
N GLU A 352 100.45 -21.66 13.41
CA GLU A 352 101.60 -21.02 14.05
C GLU A 352 101.69 -21.33 15.56
N ASN A 353 100.55 -21.46 16.26
CA ASN A 353 100.52 -21.81 17.68
C ASN A 353 100.66 -23.31 17.96
N ALA A 354 100.25 -24.18 17.03
CA ALA A 354 100.26 -25.63 17.22
C ALA A 354 101.63 -26.28 16.93
N ASN A 355 102.52 -25.60 16.19
CA ASN A 355 103.84 -26.12 15.81
C ASN A 355 105.03 -25.51 16.57
N THR A 356 104.77 -24.76 17.64
CA THR A 356 105.84 -24.28 18.55
C THR A 356 105.69 -24.94 19.91
N ASN A 357 106.75 -25.62 20.36
CA ASN A 357 106.96 -26.08 21.73
C ASN A 357 106.39 -25.07 22.75
N PHE A 358 105.71 -25.56 23.80
CA PHE A 358 105.02 -24.81 24.87
C PHE A 358 105.84 -23.70 25.60
N VAL A 359 107.12 -23.51 25.24
CA VAL A 359 108.06 -22.58 25.87
C VAL A 359 108.76 -21.79 24.74
N ASN A 360 108.39 -20.52 24.59
CA ASN A 360 109.05 -19.62 23.63
C ASN A 360 110.45 -19.25 24.17
N LEU A 361 111.51 -19.65 23.47
CA LEU A 361 112.91 -19.44 23.91
C LEU A 361 113.42 -18.00 23.70
N SER A 362 112.62 -17.10 23.14
CA SER A 362 113.03 -15.72 22.82
C SER A 362 112.73 -14.68 23.92
N SER A 363 112.03 -15.07 24.99
CA SER A 363 111.73 -14.19 26.12
C SER A 363 111.61 -14.99 27.43
N ASN A 364 111.72 -14.30 28.58
CA ASN A 364 111.52 -14.93 29.89
C ASN A 364 110.14 -15.59 29.98
N GLN A 365 110.09 -16.88 30.29
CA GLN A 365 108.85 -17.64 30.41
C GLN A 365 108.43 -17.77 31.88
N THR A 366 107.22 -17.34 32.21
CA THR A 366 106.61 -17.55 33.54
C THR A 366 105.71 -18.77 33.48
N ILE A 367 106.15 -19.88 34.09
CA ILE A 367 105.34 -21.10 34.20
C ILE A 367 104.53 -21.04 35.50
N ALA A 368 103.26 -20.62 35.44
CA ALA A 368 102.41 -20.50 36.62
C ALA A 368 101.87 -21.86 37.11
N GLY A 369 101.83 -22.07 38.43
CA GLY A 369 101.26 -23.27 39.07
C GLY A 369 102.17 -24.51 39.03
N ILE A 370 101.79 -25.55 39.78
CA ILE A 370 102.54 -26.83 39.86
C ILE A 370 102.61 -27.48 38.47
N LYS A 371 103.79 -28.04 38.13
CA LYS A 371 103.99 -28.87 36.93
C LYS A 371 104.42 -30.26 37.36
N SER A 372 103.61 -31.25 37.00
CA SER A 372 103.89 -32.65 37.25
C SER A 372 104.47 -33.26 35.98
N PHE A 373 105.72 -33.68 36.02
CA PHE A 373 106.36 -34.43 34.94
C PHE A 373 106.29 -35.92 35.26
N THR A 374 105.88 -36.74 34.30
CA THR A 374 105.83 -38.21 34.44
C THR A 374 107.18 -38.89 34.19
N SER A 375 108.11 -38.15 33.59
CA SER A 375 109.51 -38.51 33.31
C SER A 375 110.44 -37.37 33.72
N ASP A 376 111.75 -37.62 33.75
CA ASP A 376 112.74 -36.59 34.04
C ASP A 376 112.68 -35.42 33.06
N ALA A 377 112.84 -34.21 33.57
CA ALA A 377 112.98 -33.02 32.74
C ALA A 377 114.41 -32.92 32.23
N ASN A 378 114.59 -32.80 30.91
CA ASN A 378 115.87 -32.46 30.30
C ASN A 378 115.89 -30.95 29.99
N ILE A 379 116.73 -30.20 30.70
CA ILE A 379 116.86 -28.74 30.56
C ILE A 379 118.29 -28.44 30.12
N ASN A 380 118.48 -28.12 28.84
CA ASN A 380 119.81 -27.86 28.27
C ASN A 380 120.83 -28.98 28.58
N GLY A 381 120.39 -30.24 28.51
CA GLY A 381 121.21 -31.41 28.83
C GLY A 381 121.35 -31.72 30.32
N VAL A 382 120.81 -30.89 31.22
CA VAL A 382 120.70 -31.18 32.66
C VAL A 382 119.44 -31.98 32.92
N THR A 383 119.60 -33.19 33.45
CA THR A 383 118.49 -34.00 33.95
C THR A 383 118.03 -33.42 35.29
N VAL A 384 116.73 -33.22 35.46
CA VAL A 384 116.08 -32.90 36.74
C VAL A 384 114.94 -33.89 36.94
N GLY A 385 115.10 -34.82 37.89
CA GLY A 385 114.12 -35.86 38.13
C GLY A 385 114.65 -37.00 38.99
N ARG A 386 114.34 -38.24 38.59
CA ARG A 386 114.59 -39.49 39.31
C ARG A 386 115.76 -40.32 38.75
N GLY A 387 116.24 -40.02 37.55
CA GLY A 387 117.30 -40.78 36.86
C GLY A 387 116.75 -41.95 36.02
N LYS A 388 117.66 -42.70 35.40
CA LYS A 388 117.39 -43.70 34.35
C LYS A 388 116.41 -44.80 34.73
N PHE A 389 116.42 -45.25 35.99
CA PHE A 389 115.55 -46.34 36.47
C PHE A 389 114.24 -45.83 37.09
N ASN A 390 114.05 -44.51 37.14
CA ASN A 390 112.78 -43.88 37.49
C ASN A 390 112.21 -44.25 38.88
N GLU A 391 113.09 -44.63 39.82
CA GLU A 391 112.72 -44.96 41.19
C GLU A 391 112.22 -43.74 41.95
N ASN A 392 111.05 -43.86 42.60
CA ASN A 392 110.31 -42.73 43.20
C ASN A 392 111.05 -41.98 44.31
N SER A 393 112.12 -42.56 44.86
CA SER A 393 112.81 -42.05 46.04
C SER A 393 114.14 -41.36 45.72
N ASN A 394 114.55 -41.31 44.44
CA ASN A 394 115.80 -40.69 44.04
C ASN A 394 115.59 -39.24 43.57
N THR A 395 116.62 -38.42 43.75
CA THR A 395 116.72 -37.08 43.17
C THR A 395 118.00 -36.98 42.35
N VAL A 396 117.86 -36.65 41.07
CA VAL A 396 118.96 -36.54 40.11
C VAL A 396 118.90 -35.16 39.47
N ILE A 397 119.96 -34.38 39.65
CA ILE A 397 120.09 -33.01 39.13
C ILE A 397 121.49 -32.83 38.52
N GLY A 398 121.61 -32.89 37.19
CA GLY A 398 122.90 -32.68 36.52
C GLY A 398 122.96 -33.21 35.09
N ASN A 399 123.94 -32.75 34.32
CA ASN A 399 124.24 -33.37 33.04
C ASN A 399 124.83 -34.77 33.28
N ARG A 400 124.16 -35.81 32.77
CA ARG A 400 124.56 -37.21 32.95
C ARG A 400 124.63 -37.64 34.42
N ALA A 401 123.99 -36.91 35.33
CA ALA A 401 123.77 -37.38 36.68
C ALA A 401 122.79 -38.57 36.62
N ASP A 402 123.06 -39.61 37.41
CA ASP A 402 122.25 -40.83 37.39
C ASP A 402 122.46 -41.69 38.65
N VAL A 403 121.74 -42.80 38.71
CA VAL A 403 121.99 -43.93 39.60
C VAL A 403 122.60 -45.09 38.79
N SER A 404 123.53 -45.86 39.36
CA SER A 404 124.32 -46.82 38.57
C SER A 404 123.56 -48.08 38.14
N PHE A 405 122.53 -48.49 38.88
CA PHE A 405 121.73 -49.69 38.59
C PHE A 405 120.33 -49.59 39.23
N ASP A 406 119.44 -50.49 38.83
CA ASP A 406 118.07 -50.59 39.32
C ASP A 406 118.01 -50.98 40.81
N GLY A 407 117.03 -50.46 41.55
CA GLY A 407 116.85 -50.72 42.99
C GLY A 407 117.66 -49.82 43.94
N ILE A 408 118.48 -48.90 43.44
CA ILE A 408 119.01 -47.80 44.26
C ILE A 408 117.85 -46.90 44.68
N THR A 409 117.70 -46.67 45.98
CA THR A 409 116.59 -45.88 46.56
C THR A 409 117.10 -44.83 47.54
N ASN A 410 116.28 -43.80 47.78
CA ASN A 410 116.55 -42.71 48.72
C ASN A 410 117.92 -42.06 48.51
N SER A 411 118.28 -41.80 47.25
CA SER A 411 119.61 -41.32 46.86
C SER A 411 119.55 -39.97 46.16
N VAL A 412 120.61 -39.18 46.30
CA VAL A 412 120.70 -37.84 45.69
C VAL A 412 121.98 -37.72 44.86
N ALA A 413 121.84 -37.51 43.55
CA ALA A 413 122.94 -37.26 42.62
C ALA A 413 122.88 -35.80 42.13
N ILE A 414 123.86 -34.98 42.48
CA ILE A 414 123.88 -33.55 42.09
C ILE A 414 125.20 -33.22 41.40
N GLY A 415 125.13 -32.67 40.19
CA GLY A 415 126.30 -32.22 39.42
C GLY A 415 126.58 -33.08 38.19
N ALA A 416 127.52 -32.64 37.35
CA ALA A 416 127.85 -33.34 36.12
C ALA A 416 128.44 -34.73 36.41
N ASN A 417 127.87 -35.78 35.80
CA ASN A 417 128.25 -37.18 35.98
C ASN A 417 128.26 -37.66 37.44
N ALA A 418 127.44 -37.06 38.29
CA ALA A 418 127.20 -37.61 39.62
C ALA A 418 126.47 -38.95 39.48
N ILE A 419 127.16 -40.05 39.77
CA ILE A 419 126.59 -41.39 39.72
C ILE A 419 126.54 -41.94 41.14
N VAL A 420 125.34 -42.18 41.65
CA VAL A 420 125.17 -42.83 42.96
C VAL A 420 125.24 -44.35 42.80
N THR A 421 126.06 -45.00 43.63
CA THR A 421 126.31 -46.45 43.59
C THR A 421 125.72 -47.25 44.75
N ALA A 422 125.13 -46.58 45.75
CA ALA A 422 124.50 -47.22 46.91
C ALA A 422 123.31 -46.40 47.43
N SER A 423 122.25 -47.08 47.89
CA SER A 423 121.06 -46.45 48.50
C SER A 423 121.40 -45.63 49.74
N ASN A 424 120.58 -44.62 50.05
CA ASN A 424 120.73 -43.73 51.21
C ASN A 424 122.04 -42.91 51.21
N THR A 425 122.58 -42.59 50.03
CA THR A 425 123.79 -41.78 49.89
C THR A 425 123.57 -40.54 49.02
N ILE A 426 124.46 -39.55 49.17
CA ILE A 426 124.49 -38.33 48.37
C ILE A 426 125.82 -38.30 47.61
N GLN A 427 125.76 -38.19 46.28
CA GLN A 427 126.92 -37.98 45.41
C GLN A 427 126.91 -36.54 44.89
N LEU A 428 127.96 -35.77 45.24
CA LEU A 428 128.16 -34.38 44.81
C LEU A 428 129.25 -34.34 43.73
N GLY A 429 128.84 -34.10 42.49
CA GLY A 429 129.66 -34.18 41.28
C GLY A 429 130.10 -35.61 40.96
N SER A 430 131.02 -35.76 40.00
CA SER A 430 131.48 -37.07 39.58
C SER A 430 132.03 -37.91 40.74
N ASP A 431 131.76 -39.20 40.72
CA ASP A 431 132.35 -40.21 41.61
C ASP A 431 133.82 -40.52 41.26
N GLY A 432 134.37 -39.85 40.23
CA GLY A 432 135.71 -40.09 39.71
C GLY A 432 135.79 -41.25 38.72
N SER A 433 134.65 -41.86 38.34
CA SER A 433 134.60 -42.85 37.28
C SER A 433 134.57 -42.21 35.88
N GLY A 434 135.12 -42.90 34.88
CA GLY A 434 135.18 -42.40 33.50
C GLY A 434 136.17 -41.22 33.30
N SER A 435 135.82 -40.27 32.43
CA SER A 435 136.68 -39.12 32.07
C SER A 435 136.49 -37.87 32.93
N TYR A 436 135.73 -37.96 34.03
CA TYR A 436 135.39 -36.81 34.87
C TYR A 436 136.14 -36.89 36.20
N THR A 437 136.64 -35.74 36.68
CA THR A 437 137.35 -35.65 37.95
C THR A 437 136.35 -35.55 39.09
N ALA A 438 136.58 -36.31 40.17
CA ALA A 438 135.80 -36.17 41.39
C ALA A 438 135.90 -34.75 41.97
N VAL A 439 134.83 -34.30 42.62
CA VAL A 439 134.85 -33.01 43.33
C VAL A 439 135.88 -33.09 44.46
N THR A 440 136.83 -32.16 44.46
CA THR A 440 137.91 -32.13 45.45
C THR A 440 137.52 -31.38 46.71
N ASN A 441 136.64 -30.36 46.59
CA ASN A 441 136.21 -29.51 47.68
C ASN A 441 134.71 -29.21 47.58
N VAL A 442 134.02 -29.26 48.73
CA VAL A 442 132.66 -28.73 48.88
C VAL A 442 132.74 -27.44 49.69
N ASN A 443 132.52 -26.29 49.04
CA ASN A 443 132.53 -24.99 49.70
C ASN A 443 131.25 -24.81 50.51
N THR A 444 131.37 -24.73 51.84
CA THR A 444 130.25 -24.43 52.75
C THR A 444 130.65 -23.31 53.70
N SER A 445 129.76 -22.34 53.93
CA SER A 445 129.95 -21.25 54.90
C SER A 445 129.11 -21.43 56.17
N ALA A 446 128.32 -22.50 56.23
CA ALA A 446 127.45 -22.84 57.35
C ALA A 446 128.02 -24.01 58.15
N VAL A 447 127.61 -24.12 59.42
CA VAL A 447 127.91 -25.29 60.25
C VAL A 447 127.28 -26.52 59.62
N ILE A 448 128.10 -27.55 59.35
CA ILE A 448 127.59 -28.87 58.99
C ILE A 448 127.18 -29.56 60.29
N THR A 449 125.99 -30.16 60.32
CA THR A 449 125.50 -30.96 61.45
C THR A 449 125.49 -32.42 61.00
N ALA A 450 126.41 -33.23 61.52
CA ALA A 450 126.51 -34.65 61.25
C ALA A 450 126.78 -35.40 62.56
N SER A 451 126.31 -36.65 62.67
CA SER A 451 126.57 -37.50 63.84
C SER A 451 128.06 -37.82 64.05
N GLY A 452 128.89 -37.60 63.03
CA GLY A 452 130.34 -37.68 63.11
C GLY A 452 131.03 -37.26 61.81
N TYR A 453 132.30 -36.89 61.91
CA TYR A 453 133.17 -36.59 60.77
C TYR A 453 134.31 -37.60 60.71
N LYS A 454 134.56 -38.17 59.54
CA LYS A 454 135.71 -39.03 59.28
C LYS A 454 136.41 -38.55 58.01
N ILE A 455 137.69 -38.21 58.10
CA ILE A 455 138.54 -38.07 56.91
C ILE A 455 138.98 -39.47 56.44
N ALA A 456 139.23 -39.64 55.14
CA ALA A 456 139.52 -40.95 54.55
C ALA A 456 140.63 -41.75 55.27
N SER A 457 141.61 -41.05 55.85
CA SER A 457 142.77 -41.63 56.55
C SER A 457 142.62 -41.78 58.07
N GLY A 458 141.53 -41.30 58.68
CA GLY A 458 141.35 -41.29 60.13
C GLY A 458 140.99 -42.67 60.71
N THR A 459 141.58 -43.03 61.84
CA THR A 459 141.28 -44.27 62.61
C THR A 459 140.52 -43.96 63.89
N ALA A 460 139.91 -44.98 64.52
CA ALA A 460 139.08 -44.81 65.71
C ALA A 460 139.84 -44.29 66.96
N LEU A 461 141.17 -44.32 66.95
CA LEU A 461 142.03 -43.87 68.06
C LEU A 461 142.54 -42.43 67.89
N GLN A 462 142.02 -41.68 66.92
CA GLN A 462 142.47 -40.33 66.59
C GLN A 462 141.33 -39.33 66.72
N TYR A 463 141.68 -38.11 67.12
CA TYR A 463 140.75 -36.99 67.20
C TYR A 463 140.86 -36.13 65.94
N LEU A 464 139.74 -35.74 65.34
CA LEU A 464 139.73 -34.77 64.24
C LEU A 464 139.87 -33.35 64.81
N MET A 465 140.93 -32.66 64.41
CA MET A 465 141.21 -31.28 64.79
C MET A 465 140.39 -30.32 63.92
N ALA A 466 140.17 -29.10 64.39
CA ALA A 466 139.38 -28.09 63.68
C ALA A 466 139.96 -27.71 62.30
N ASN A 467 141.25 -27.90 62.08
CA ASN A 467 141.93 -27.70 60.80
C ASN A 467 141.85 -28.93 59.85
N GLY A 468 141.12 -29.98 60.25
CA GLY A 468 140.97 -31.21 59.47
C GLY A 468 142.09 -32.24 59.63
N SER A 469 143.14 -31.98 60.42
CA SER A 469 144.17 -32.99 60.72
C SER A 469 143.74 -33.94 61.83
N VAL A 470 144.38 -35.11 61.96
CA VAL A 470 144.17 -36.03 63.08
C VAL A 470 145.21 -35.81 64.18
N SER A 471 144.81 -35.95 65.46
CA SER A 471 145.70 -35.85 66.64
C SER A 471 145.58 -37.09 67.53
N THR A 472 146.65 -37.41 68.26
CA THR A 472 146.71 -38.49 69.26
C THR A 472 146.64 -37.99 70.73
N GLY A 473 146.51 -36.67 70.98
CA GLY A 473 146.41 -36.09 72.34
C GLY A 473 147.63 -35.26 72.79
N ALA A 474 147.61 -34.69 74.01
CA ALA A 474 148.66 -33.80 74.58
C ALA A 474 149.73 -34.55 75.41
N ALA A 475 150.97 -34.01 75.48
CA ALA A 475 152.09 -34.56 76.28
C ALA A 475 152.09 -34.08 77.76
N VAL A 476 152.71 -34.84 78.68
CA VAL A 476 152.67 -34.63 80.15
C VAL A 476 153.88 -33.82 80.67
N VAL A 477 153.69 -32.93 81.68
CA VAL A 477 154.74 -32.07 82.32
C VAL A 477 154.89 -32.41 83.82
N MET A 478 156.12 -32.46 84.38
CA MET A 478 156.41 -32.77 85.81
C MET A 478 157.32 -31.73 86.49
N GLU A 479 157.32 -31.59 87.83
CA GLU A 479 158.14 -30.62 88.61
C GLU A 479 159.21 -31.27 89.52
N ILE A 480 160.33 -30.59 89.73
CA ILE A 480 161.47 -31.04 90.58
C ILE A 480 162.17 -29.85 91.28
N ALA A 481 162.88 -30.13 92.39
CA ALA A 481 163.65 -29.17 93.18
C ALA A 481 165.06 -29.72 93.52
N ASP A 482 166.11 -28.93 93.27
CA ASP A 482 167.52 -29.26 93.55
C ASP A 482 168.12 -28.33 94.60
N GLU A 483 168.91 -28.84 95.55
CA GLU A 483 169.50 -28.05 96.67
C GLU A 483 171.01 -28.25 96.83
N PHE A 484 171.73 -27.19 97.22
CA PHE A 484 173.19 -27.16 97.40
C PHE A 484 173.55 -26.36 98.65
N ASN A 485 174.47 -26.86 99.49
CA ASN A 485 175.04 -26.10 100.62
C ASN A 485 176.50 -25.74 100.30
N LEU A 486 176.85 -24.45 100.34
CA LEU A 486 178.16 -24.00 99.87
C LEU A 486 179.26 -24.22 100.92
N THR A 487 180.30 -24.95 100.55
CA THR A 487 181.54 -25.10 101.32
C THR A 487 182.68 -24.20 100.83
N GLU A 488 182.47 -23.52 99.70
CA GLU A 488 183.37 -22.56 99.08
C GLU A 488 182.55 -21.53 98.29
N SER A 489 183.17 -20.39 97.96
CA SER A 489 182.55 -19.36 97.12
C SER A 489 182.51 -19.85 95.66
N VAL A 490 181.35 -20.36 95.23
CA VAL A 490 181.09 -20.82 93.86
C VAL A 490 179.92 -20.08 93.24
N VAL A 491 179.89 -20.03 91.91
CA VAL A 491 178.83 -19.35 91.15
C VAL A 491 178.18 -20.27 90.12
N THR A 492 178.42 -21.58 90.17
CA THR A 492 177.90 -22.55 89.19
C THR A 492 177.33 -23.79 89.87
N PHE A 493 176.18 -24.28 89.37
CA PHE A 493 175.41 -25.40 89.90
C PHE A 493 174.94 -26.32 88.76
N SER A 494 174.82 -27.62 89.02
CA SER A 494 174.32 -28.60 88.05
C SER A 494 172.99 -29.18 88.51
N LEU A 495 171.91 -28.85 87.80
CA LEU A 495 170.55 -29.33 88.03
C LEU A 495 170.39 -30.81 87.59
N SER A 496 169.41 -31.51 88.15
CA SER A 496 169.15 -32.94 87.93
C SER A 496 168.42 -33.28 86.62
N GLN A 497 167.62 -32.36 86.07
CA GLN A 497 166.88 -32.48 84.82
C GLN A 497 167.05 -31.22 83.96
N THR A 498 166.83 -31.33 82.65
CA THR A 498 166.81 -30.15 81.78
C THR A 498 165.48 -29.43 81.98
N PRO A 499 165.46 -28.15 82.41
CA PRO A 499 164.22 -27.42 82.58
C PRO A 499 163.42 -27.32 81.27
N SER A 500 162.12 -27.55 81.38
CA SER A 500 161.15 -27.38 80.30
C SER A 500 161.25 -25.96 79.73
N PRO A 501 161.31 -25.79 78.40
CA PRO A 501 161.34 -24.46 77.78
C PRO A 501 160.11 -23.60 78.13
N ASN A 502 159.02 -24.25 78.54
CA ASN A 502 157.74 -23.61 78.87
C ASN A 502 157.60 -23.27 80.36
N SER A 503 158.61 -23.55 81.19
CA SER A 503 158.62 -23.23 82.62
C SER A 503 159.89 -22.47 83.01
N LYS A 504 159.83 -21.70 84.11
CA LYS A 504 160.97 -20.90 84.59
C LYS A 504 161.63 -21.59 85.78
N VAL A 505 162.96 -21.69 85.76
CA VAL A 505 163.77 -22.07 86.93
C VAL A 505 163.72 -20.96 87.98
N LYS A 506 163.52 -21.31 89.25
CA LYS A 506 163.49 -20.39 90.40
C LYS A 506 164.67 -20.68 91.32
N MET A 507 165.63 -19.75 91.45
CA MET A 507 166.76 -19.88 92.38
C MET A 507 166.44 -19.22 93.73
N TYR A 508 166.92 -19.81 94.82
CA TYR A 508 166.88 -19.24 96.16
C TYR A 508 168.28 -19.29 96.78
N VAL A 509 168.69 -18.24 97.49
CA VAL A 509 169.92 -18.19 98.31
C VAL A 509 169.47 -17.97 99.75
N ASN A 510 169.84 -18.85 100.68
CA ASN A 510 169.40 -18.87 102.07
C ASN A 510 167.88 -18.76 102.24
N GLY A 511 167.13 -19.39 101.33
CA GLY A 511 165.66 -19.35 101.31
C GLY A 511 165.07 -18.06 100.73
N ILE A 512 165.88 -17.05 100.39
CA ILE A 512 165.42 -15.85 99.71
C ILE A 512 165.43 -16.10 98.21
N ARG A 513 164.28 -15.93 97.56
CA ARG A 513 164.18 -16.06 96.11
C ARG A 513 165.01 -14.98 95.44
N ILE A 514 165.85 -15.42 94.53
CA ILE A 514 166.71 -14.55 93.75
C ILE A 514 166.06 -14.25 92.40
N SER A 515 166.27 -13.02 91.92
CA SER A 515 165.82 -12.61 90.60
C SER A 515 166.34 -13.57 89.53
N ASN A 516 165.47 -13.92 88.59
CA ASN A 516 165.81 -14.69 87.40
C ASN A 516 166.89 -14.01 86.52
N SER A 517 167.19 -12.73 86.73
CA SER A 517 168.29 -12.02 86.06
C SER A 517 169.66 -12.25 86.72
N ALA A 518 169.68 -12.77 87.94
CA ALA A 518 170.91 -13.05 88.68
C ALA A 518 171.41 -14.48 88.52
N TYR A 519 170.85 -15.21 87.57
CA TYR A 519 171.39 -16.46 87.11
C TYR A 519 171.00 -16.71 85.66
N SER A 520 171.82 -17.48 84.96
CA SER A 520 171.49 -18.04 83.65
C SER A 520 171.62 -19.54 83.70
N TRP A 521 170.93 -20.25 82.82
CA TRP A 521 171.09 -21.70 82.69
C TRP A 521 171.12 -22.11 81.23
N THR A 522 171.80 -23.21 80.95
CA THR A 522 171.81 -23.86 79.65
C THR A 522 171.95 -25.35 79.87
N GLY A 523 170.99 -26.12 79.36
CA GLY A 523 170.85 -27.53 79.72
C GLY A 523 170.60 -27.67 81.21
N THR A 524 171.44 -28.45 81.89
CA THR A 524 171.37 -28.65 83.35
C THR A 524 172.27 -27.70 84.14
N ILE A 525 173.13 -26.90 83.51
CA ILE A 525 174.07 -26.05 84.25
C ILE A 525 173.46 -24.67 84.47
N LEU A 526 173.50 -24.20 85.71
CA LEU A 526 173.04 -22.89 86.13
C LEU A 526 174.20 -22.08 86.72
N THR A 527 174.39 -20.86 86.23
CA THR A 527 175.44 -19.93 86.65
C THR A 527 174.82 -18.72 87.34
N TYR A 528 175.16 -18.50 88.60
CA TYR A 528 174.80 -17.32 89.38
C TYR A 528 175.65 -16.11 88.98
N ILE A 529 175.03 -14.93 88.92
CA ILE A 529 175.61 -13.68 88.46
C ILE A 529 175.50 -12.66 89.60
N PRO A 530 176.53 -12.55 90.47
CA PRO A 530 176.48 -11.73 91.68
C PRO A 530 176.12 -10.26 91.43
N SER A 531 176.63 -9.66 90.35
CA SER A 531 176.38 -8.25 89.99
C SER A 531 174.89 -7.93 89.86
N ASN A 532 174.10 -8.94 89.50
CA ASN A 532 172.67 -8.81 89.28
C ASN A 532 171.84 -9.14 90.53
N ASN A 533 172.51 -9.43 91.65
CA ASN A 533 171.94 -9.61 92.98
C ASN A 533 172.61 -8.68 93.99
N GLY A 534 172.68 -7.38 93.66
CA GLY A 534 173.28 -6.36 94.54
C GLY A 534 174.77 -6.57 94.83
N SER A 535 175.48 -7.26 93.93
CA SER A 535 176.87 -7.69 94.11
C SER A 535 177.09 -8.63 95.31
N TYR A 536 176.05 -9.35 95.72
CA TYR A 536 176.16 -10.37 96.76
C TYR A 536 176.97 -11.57 96.24
N SER A 537 178.21 -11.68 96.72
CA SER A 537 179.04 -12.86 96.52
C SER A 537 178.58 -13.97 97.44
N LEU A 538 178.31 -15.15 96.85
CA LEU A 538 177.93 -16.31 97.63
C LEU A 538 179.09 -16.70 98.56
N SER A 539 178.78 -16.92 99.82
CA SER A 539 179.75 -17.17 100.88
C SER A 539 179.64 -18.59 101.42
N ILE A 540 180.68 -19.04 102.13
CA ILE A 540 180.66 -20.32 102.83
C ILE A 540 179.47 -20.34 103.79
N ASN A 541 178.66 -21.41 103.73
CA ASN A 541 177.39 -21.64 104.42
C ASN A 541 176.12 -21.10 103.76
N ASP A 542 176.19 -20.47 102.58
CA ASP A 542 174.96 -20.15 101.85
C ASP A 542 174.27 -21.44 101.34
N ARG A 543 172.94 -21.58 101.51
CA ARG A 543 172.10 -22.65 100.93
C ARG A 543 171.46 -22.18 99.63
N ILE A 544 171.71 -22.89 98.54
CA ILE A 544 171.17 -22.62 97.22
C ILE A 544 170.11 -23.65 96.86
N GLN A 545 168.97 -23.23 96.31
CA GLN A 545 167.90 -24.12 95.85
C GLN A 545 167.40 -23.70 94.47
N PHE A 546 167.01 -24.65 93.62
CA PHE A 546 166.39 -24.43 92.33
C PHE A 546 165.12 -25.27 92.15
N ASP A 547 163.99 -24.63 91.83
CA ASP A 547 162.74 -25.33 91.48
C ASP A 547 162.39 -25.12 90.00
N TYR A 548 162.02 -26.19 89.27
CA TYR A 548 161.66 -26.14 87.84
C TYR A 548 160.82 -27.35 87.35
N SER A 549 160.17 -27.21 86.20
CA SER A 549 159.44 -28.30 85.51
C SER A 549 160.27 -28.90 84.38
N TYR A 550 160.06 -30.16 83.99
CA TYR A 550 160.70 -30.82 82.84
C TYR A 550 159.73 -31.65 81.99
#